data_AF-A0A855MND3-F1
#
_entry.id   AF-A0A855MND3-F1
#
_cell.length_a   1.000
_cell.length_b   1.000
_cell.length_c   1.000
_cell.angle_alpha   90.00
_cell.angle_beta   90.00
_cell.angle_gamma   90.00
#
_symmetry.space_group_name_H-M   'P 1'
#
loop_
_entity.id
_entity.type
_entity.pdbx_description
1 polymer ?
#
loop_
_entity_poly.entity_id
_entity_poly.type
_entity_poly.pdbx_seq_one_letter_code
_entity_poly.pdbx_strand_id
1 'polypeptide(L)' 'MEEYLTFDDVLLLPQYSEVVPNKVDTTSRLVKNIHLKIPFLSAAMDTVSESQMAKAMAREGAVGVIHKNM' A
#
# COMPACT_ATOMS: atom_id res chain seq x y z
N MET A 1 3.18 14.57 29.70
CA MET A 1 4.11 14.11 28.65
C MET A 1 3.23 13.34 27.68
N GLU A 2 3.19 13.74 26.40
CA GLU A 2 2.44 12.95 25.41
C GLU A 2 3.26 11.70 25.08
N GLU A 3 2.59 10.55 25.07
CA GLU A 3 3.17 9.29 24.62
C GLU A 3 2.93 9.14 23.11
N TYR A 4 3.97 8.76 22.38
CA TYR A 4 3.93 8.48 20.95
C TYR A 4 4.20 6.99 20.73
N LEU A 5 3.47 6.39 19.79
CA LEU A 5 3.58 4.96 19.48
C LEU A 5 4.12 4.77 18.05
N THR A 6 4.97 3.76 17.86
CA THR A 6 5.38 3.20 16.56
C THR A 6 4.75 1.83 16.35
N PHE A 7 5.02 1.21 15.20
CA PHE A 7 4.47 -0.11 14.84
C PHE A 7 4.84 -1.21 15.85
N ASP A 8 6.07 -1.17 16.38
CA ASP A 8 6.57 -2.19 17.31
C ASP A 8 6.02 -2.05 18.74
N ASP A 9 5.34 -0.94 19.06
CA ASP A 9 4.76 -0.70 20.39
C ASP A 9 3.40 -1.37 20.57
N VAL A 10 2.77 -1.85 19.50
CA VAL A 10 1.38 -2.33 19.52
C VAL A 10 1.19 -3.64 18.76
N LEU A 11 0.16 -4.39 19.16
CA LEU A 11 -0.31 -5.59 18.47
C LEU A 11 -1.81 -5.49 18.20
N LEU A 12 -2.25 -6.09 17.09
CA LEU A 12 -3.68 -6.27 16.83
C LEU A 12 -4.24 -7.37 17.73
N LEU A 13 -5.30 -7.06 18.48
CA LEU A 13 -6.02 -8.05 19.27
C LEU A 13 -6.87 -8.93 18.34
N PRO A 14 -6.69 -10.27 18.34
CA PRO A 14 -7.52 -11.16 17.54
C PRO A 14 -9.01 -11.09 17.92
N GLN A 15 -9.88 -11.30 16.95
CA GLN A 15 -11.34 -11.36 17.12
C GLN A 15 -11.94 -12.47 16.26
N TYR A 16 -13.16 -12.89 16.60
CA TYR A 16 -13.92 -13.83 15.79
C TYR A 16 -14.17 -13.25 14.39
N SER A 17 -14.01 -14.07 13.35
CA SER A 17 -14.23 -13.71 11.95
C SER A 17 -14.88 -14.86 11.21
N GLU A 18 -15.94 -14.57 10.45
CA GLU A 18 -16.55 -15.49 9.48
C GLU A 18 -15.90 -15.39 8.09
N VAL A 19 -15.05 -14.37 7.89
CA VAL A 19 -14.36 -14.12 6.62
C VAL A 19 -13.04 -14.87 6.62
N VAL A 20 -12.84 -15.66 5.56
CA VAL A 20 -11.56 -16.32 5.28
C VAL A 20 -10.62 -15.35 4.53
N PRO A 21 -9.29 -15.41 4.73
CA PRO A 21 -8.35 -14.40 4.22
C PRO A 21 -8.44 -14.14 2.71
N ASN A 22 -8.68 -15.16 1.90
CA ASN A 22 -8.78 -15.04 0.45
C ASN A 22 -10.09 -14.40 -0.05
N LYS A 23 -11.04 -14.11 0.84
CA LYS A 23 -12.30 -13.40 0.54
C LYS A 23 -12.30 -11.95 1.03
N VAL A 24 -11.22 -11.47 1.64
CA VAL A 24 -11.10 -10.08 2.09
C VAL A 24 -10.91 -9.18 0.87
N ASP A 25 -11.72 -8.12 0.77
CA ASP A 25 -11.52 -7.07 -0.25
C ASP A 25 -10.43 -6.10 0.23
N THR A 26 -9.34 -6.02 -0.52
CA THR A 26 -8.21 -5.12 -0.26
C THR A 26 -8.25 -3.86 -1.12
N THR A 27 -9.35 -3.63 -1.86
CA THR A 27 -9.52 -2.44 -2.68
C THR A 27 -9.43 -1.19 -1.80
N SER A 28 -8.60 -0.23 -2.21
CA SER A 28 -8.39 1.01 -1.46
C SER A 28 -8.49 2.24 -2.36
N ARG A 29 -8.88 3.37 -1.77
CA ARG A 29 -8.95 4.66 -2.46
C ARG A 29 -7.71 5.47 -2.13
N LEU A 30 -6.85 5.71 -3.12
CA LEU A 30 -5.65 6.52 -2.95
C LEU A 30 -5.98 8.01 -2.83
N VAL A 31 -6.68 8.53 -3.83
CA VAL A 31 -7.21 9.91 -3.90
C VAL A 31 -8.52 9.90 -4.67
N LYS A 32 -9.32 10.97 -4.58
CA LYS A 32 -10.63 11.18 -5.24
C LYS A 32 -11.05 10.08 -6.25
N ASN A 33 -10.44 10.09 -7.43
CA ASN A 33 -10.82 9.25 -8.57
C ASN A 33 -9.85 8.09 -8.85
N ILE A 34 -8.90 7.81 -7.95
CA ILE A 34 -7.88 6.76 -8.11
C ILE A 34 -8.14 5.67 -7.06
N HIS A 35 -8.55 4.51 -7.55
CA HIS A 35 -8.78 3.30 -6.74
C HIS A 35 -7.75 2.24 -7.12
N LEU A 36 -7.21 1.54 -6.13
CA LEU A 36 -6.24 0.47 -6.27
C LEU A 36 -6.89 -0.85 -5.85
N LYS A 37 -6.54 -1.96 -6.52
CA LYS A 37 -7.02 -3.29 -6.13
C LYS A 37 -6.33 -3.82 -4.88
N ILE A 38 -5.12 -3.35 -4.63
CA ILE A 38 -4.34 -3.63 -3.43
C ILE A 38 -3.77 -2.31 -2.87
N PRO A 39 -3.61 -2.16 -1.54
CA PRO A 39 -3.24 -0.89 -0.90
C PRO A 39 -1.72 -0.66 -0.91
N PHE A 40 -1.09 -0.86 -2.08
CA PHE A 40 0.35 -0.71 -2.25
C PHE A 40 0.70 0.40 -3.23
N LEU A 41 1.79 1.10 -2.94
CA LEU A 41 2.40 2.12 -3.77
C LEU A 41 3.92 2.05 -3.65
N SER A 42 4.64 2.26 -4.75
CA SER A 42 6.11 2.28 -4.72
C SER A 42 6.62 3.68 -4.37
N ALA A 43 7.73 3.73 -3.61
CA ALA A 43 8.35 4.98 -3.21
C ALA A 43 8.88 5.77 -4.41
N ALA A 44 8.74 7.10 -4.39
CA ALA A 44 9.19 8.00 -5.45
C ALA A 44 10.70 8.26 -5.39
N MET A 45 11.51 7.21 -5.56
CA MET A 45 12.97 7.23 -5.45
C MET A 45 13.62 6.71 -6.73
N ASP A 46 14.78 7.26 -7.10
CA ASP A 46 15.58 6.87 -8.26
C ASP A 46 16.00 5.40 -8.26
N THR A 47 16.31 4.87 -7.09
CA THR A 47 16.69 3.47 -6.89
C THR A 47 15.49 2.51 -6.79
N VAL A 48 14.26 3.01 -6.84
CA VAL A 48 13.04 2.20 -6.60
C VAL A 48 12.11 2.22 -7.81
N SER A 49 11.77 3.41 -8.32
CA SER A 49 10.59 3.57 -9.18
C SER A 49 10.88 4.27 -10.49
N GLU A 50 11.41 3.52 -11.45
CA GLU A 50 11.39 3.91 -12.87
C GLU A 50 10.19 3.31 -13.62
N SER A 51 10.13 3.52 -14.94
CA SER A 51 9.04 3.07 -15.80
C SER A 51 8.76 1.56 -15.71
N GLN A 52 9.78 0.74 -15.48
CA GLN A 52 9.61 -0.71 -15.35
C GLN A 52 8.87 -1.08 -14.06
N MET A 53 9.26 -0.49 -12.92
CA MET A 53 8.58 -0.71 -11.63
C MET A 53 7.13 -0.23 -11.69
N ALA A 54 6.88 0.96 -12.26
CA ALA A 54 5.51 1.48 -12.37
C ALA A 54 4.59 0.57 -13.21
N LYS A 55 5.11 -0.02 -14.29
CA LYS A 55 4.38 -1.02 -15.09
C LYS A 55 4.11 -2.30 -14.30
N ALA A 56 5.09 -2.78 -13.54
CA ALA A 56 4.92 -3.97 -12.70
C ALA A 56 3.85 -3.76 -11.63
N MET A 57 3.94 -2.66 -10.87
CA MET A 57 2.95 -2.29 -9.85
C MET A 57 1.54 -2.19 -10.42
N ALA A 58 1.38 -1.53 -11.58
CA ALA A 58 0.08 -1.39 -12.23
C ALA A 58 -0.54 -2.75 -12.64
N ARG A 59 0.28 -3.72 -13.07
CA ARG A 59 -0.19 -5.07 -13.43
C ARG A 59 -0.69 -5.85 -12.21
N GLU A 60 -0.07 -5.65 -11.05
CA GLU A 60 -0.49 -6.25 -9.77
C GLU A 60 -1.68 -5.51 -9.13
N GLY A 61 -2.19 -4.44 -9.77
CA GLY A 61 -3.32 -3.65 -9.25
C GLY A 61 -2.94 -2.59 -8.21
N ALA A 62 -1.64 -2.28 -8.11
CA ALA A 62 -1.06 -1.21 -7.32
C ALA A 62 -0.70 0.01 -8.20
N VAL A 63 0.03 0.98 -7.64
CA VAL A 63 0.56 2.15 -8.38
C VAL A 63 2.05 2.32 -8.15
N GLY A 64 2.79 2.74 -9.18
CA GLY A 64 4.17 3.19 -9.02
C GLY A 64 4.32 4.69 -9.21
N VAL A 65 5.11 5.33 -8.35
CA VAL A 65 5.37 6.78 -8.41
C VAL A 65 6.75 7.04 -8.98
N ILE A 66 6.81 7.56 -10.21
CA ILE A 66 8.08 7.88 -10.87
C ILE A 66 8.78 9.02 -10.12
N HIS A 67 10.06 8.83 -9.80
CA HIS A 67 10.87 9.86 -9.16
C HIS A 67 11.07 11.07 -10.09
N LYS A 68 11.42 12.21 -9.50
CA LYS A 68 11.72 13.45 -10.23
C LYS A 68 13.20 13.60 -10.60
N ASN A 69 14.07 12.71 -10.11
CA ASN A 69 15.52 12.75 -10.34
C ASN A 69 15.86 12.13 -11.72
N MET A 70 15.41 12.76 -12.81
CA MET A 70 15.66 12.31 -14.18
C MET A 70 16.93 12.92 -14.77
#